data_AF-N8XGE9-F1
#
_entry.id   AF-N8XGE9-F1
#
_cell.length_a   1.000
_cell.length_b   1.000
_cell.length_c   1.000
_cell.angle_alpha   90.00
_cell.angle_beta   90.00
_cell.angle_gamma   90.00
#
_symmetry.space_group_name_H-M   'P 1'
#
loop_
_entity.id
_entity.type
_entity.pdbx_description
1 polymer ?
#
loop_
_entity_poly.entity_id
_entity_poly.type
_entity_poly.pdbx_seq_one_letter_code
_entity_poly.pdbx_strand_id
1 'polypeptide(L)' 'MKMYQVDAFTKQLFKGNPAAVIVTEQWLDDILMQNIALENKLVLAKTL' A
#
# COMPACT_ATOMS: atom_id res chain seq x y z
N MET A 1 -2.94 1.74 -14.72
CA MET A 1 -2.97 1.25 -13.33
C MET A 1 -3.30 2.42 -12.42
N LYS A 2 -4.34 2.32 -11.59
CA LYS A 2 -4.69 3.37 -10.62
C LYS A 2 -4.12 3.01 -9.26
N MET A 3 -3.59 3.99 -8.56
CA MET A 3 -3.06 3.84 -7.20
C MET A 3 -3.69 4.90 -6.30
N TYR A 4 -4.04 4.48 -5.09
CA TYR A 4 -4.59 5.33 -4.04
C TYR A 4 -3.73 5.20 -2.79
N GLN A 5 -3.46 6.34 -2.15
CA GLN A 5 -2.91 6.35 -0.81
C GLN A 5 -4.06 6.50 0.19
N VAL A 6 -4.05 5.65 1.22
CA VAL A 6 -5.11 5.60 2.24
C VAL A 6 -4.51 5.65 3.62
N ASP A 7 -5.17 6.38 4.52
CA ASP A 7 -4.90 6.38 5.95
C ASP A 7 -5.83 5.35 6.62
N ALA A 8 -5.35 4.13 6.83
CA ALA A 8 -6.15 3.05 7.41
C ALA A 8 -6.39 3.27 8.92
N PHE A 9 -7.50 2.75 9.43
CA PHE A 9 -7.91 2.81 10.85
C PHE A 9 -8.18 4.23 11.39
N THR A 10 -8.42 5.20 10.51
CA THR A 10 -8.78 6.57 10.88
C THR A 10 -9.82 7.15 9.91
N LYS A 11 -10.48 8.24 10.31
CA LYS A 11 -11.27 9.12 9.42
C LYS A 11 -10.63 10.51 9.27
N GLN A 12 -9.54 10.76 9.98
CA GLN A 12 -8.79 12.01 9.94
C GLN A 12 -7.56 11.84 9.05
N LEU A 13 -7.28 12.83 8.21
CA LEU A 13 -6.09 12.86 7.36
C LEU A 13 -4.82 12.84 8.20
N PHE A 14 -3.79 12.14 7.70
CA PHE A 14 -2.45 12.04 8.31
C PHE A 14 -2.45 11.37 9.69
N LYS A 15 -3.38 10.43 9.92
CA LYS A 15 -3.48 9.62 11.14
C LYS A 15 -3.59 8.14 10.76
N GLY A 16 -3.57 7.25 11.75
CA GLY A 16 -3.69 5.82 11.50
C GLY A 16 -2.46 5.22 10.80
N ASN A 17 -2.67 4.25 9.91
CA ASN A 17 -1.59 3.56 9.19
C ASN A 17 -1.65 3.87 7.69
N PRO A 18 -0.64 4.57 7.11
CA PRO A 18 -0.61 4.83 5.68
C PRO A 18 -0.42 3.54 4.88
N ALA A 19 -1.20 3.37 3.82
CA ALA A 19 -1.09 2.24 2.89
C ALA A 19 -1.32 2.68 1.43
N ALA A 20 -0.83 1.89 0.48
CA ALA A 20 -1.07 2.05 -0.95
C ALA A 20 -1.99 0.92 -1.41
N VAL A 21 -3.01 1.30 -2.15
CA VAL A 21 -3.93 0.37 -2.80
C VAL A 21 -3.77 0.54 -4.31
N ILE A 22 -3.46 -0.57 -4.98
CA ILE A 22 -3.26 -0.59 -6.43
C ILE A 22 -4.38 -1.41 -7.03
N VAL A 23 -5.10 -0.80 -7.97
CA VAL A 23 -6.24 -1.44 -8.63
C VAL A 23 -5.78 -1.95 -9.99
N THR A 24 -5.87 -3.27 -10.15
CA THR A 24 -5.54 -4.00 -11.39
C THR A 24 -6.67 -4.95 -11.76
N GLU A 25 -6.84 -5.21 -13.06
CA GLU A 25 -7.85 -6.17 -13.56
C GLU A 25 -7.42 -7.63 -13.37
N GLN A 26 -6.11 -7.85 -13.27
CA GLN A 26 -5.47 -9.14 -13.09
C GLN A 26 -4.34 -9.04 -12.05
N TRP A 27 -3.96 -10.18 -11.48
CA TRP A 27 -2.83 -10.25 -10.57
C TRP A 27 -1.52 -9.88 -11.28
N LEU A 28 -0.67 -9.17 -10.56
CA LEU A 28 0.69 -8.88 -11.01
C LEU A 28 1.62 -10.00 -10.56
N ASP A 29 2.75 -10.16 -11.25
CA ASP A 29 3.80 -11.07 -10.83
C ASP A 29 4.34 -10.70 -9.44
N ASP A 30 4.70 -11.69 -8.63
CA ASP A 30 5.17 -11.48 -7.26
C ASP A 30 6.37 -10.53 -7.16
N ILE A 31 7.33 -10.67 -8.08
CA ILE A 31 8.52 -9.80 -8.14
C ILE A 31 8.09 -8.34 -8.41
N LEU A 32 7.12 -8.14 -9.30
CA LEU A 32 6.60 -6.81 -9.60
C LEU A 32 5.85 -6.25 -8.39
N MET A 33 5.01 -7.05 -7.72
CA MET A 33 4.33 -6.62 -6.49
C MET A 33 5.32 -6.23 -5.39
N GLN A 34 6.38 -7.01 -5.20
CA GLN A 34 7.42 -6.72 -4.20
C GLN A 34 8.16 -5.42 -4.52
N ASN A 35 8.54 -5.21 -5.79
CA ASN A 35 9.21 -3.98 -6.23
C ASN A 35 8.31 -2.76 -6.02
N ILE A 36 7.01 -2.88 -6.30
CA ILE A 36 6.06 -1.81 -6.07
C ILE A 36 5.91 -1.53 -4.56
N ALA A 37 5.85 -2.56 -3.73
CA ALA A 37 5.80 -2.38 -2.27
C ALA A 37 7.03 -1.65 -1.73
N LEU A 38 8.23 -1.99 -2.23
CA LEU A 38 9.49 -1.33 -1.87
C LEU A 38 9.50 0.15 -2.29
N GLU A 39 9.05 0.46 -3.49
CA GLU A 39 9.00 1.84 -4.01
C GLU A 39 8.07 2.73 -3.19
N ASN A 40 6.92 2.20 -2.75
CA ASN A 40 5.97 2.96 -1.95
C ASN A 40 6.43 3.22 -0.50
N LYS A 41 7.47 2.50 -0.02
CA LYS A 41 8.10 2.71 1.31
C LYS A 41 7.10 2.76 2.47
N LEU A 42 6.01 2.00 2.36
CA LEU A 42 5.00 1.96 3.40
C LEU A 42 5.51 1.06 4.52
N VAL A 43 5.44 1.57 5.73
CA VAL A 43 5.86 0.80 6.91
C VAL A 43 4.86 -0.35 7.07
N LEU A 44 5.27 -1.56 6.68
CA LEU A 44 4.64 -2.77 7.20
C LEU A 44 4.73 -2.66 8.71
N ALA A 45 3.59 -2.78 9.40
CA ALA A 45 3.53 -2.79 10.85
C ALA A 45 4.68 -3.68 11.36
N LYS A 46 5.64 -3.06 12.04
CA LYS A 46 6.69 -3.80 12.73
C LYS A 46 5.94 -4.81 13.62
N THR A 47 6.30 -6.09 13.47
CA THR A 47 5.90 -7.19 14.35
C THR A 47 4.57 -7.89 13.98
N LEU A 48 4.69 -9.00 13.25
CA LEU A 48 4.57 -10.33 13.84
C LEU A 48 5.84 -11.12 13.52
#